data_AF-A0A537IMS2-F1
#
_entry.id   AF-A0A537IMS2-F1
#
_cell.length_a   1.000
_cell.length_b   1.000
_cell.length_c   1.000
_cell.angle_alpha   90.00
_cell.angle_beta   90.00
_cell.angle_gamma   90.00
#
_symmetry.space_group_name_H-M   'P 1'
#
loop_
_entity.id
_entity.type
_entity.pdbx_description
1 polymer ?
#
loop_
_entity_poly.entity_id
_entity_poly.type
_entity_poly.pdbx_seq_one_letter_code
_entity_poly.pdbx_strand_id
1 'polypeptide(L)'
;MQTASHICKNCNQTFTGKYCNHCGEKVFSEKDKSVWHFFEEGLHFITHFEGTFFNTIKKIFTRPGQLSVDYCNGKRKTYFKPLSLFLLLVVLYLLFPVFEGLNMRLYYHTHHILYGKYAMQKAKALMIETGWTDQQIVAAFHQKSEKVSKFLLLILLPLTALFFWALTYRKRKYFFDQMVFSAEINCMYLLWGFLLLPILLFLAHKIAYLTTHSDFNVEDWLLGMITYLVLCIYTGIGAKRFYKLNRWQSIGFALLFYIAHIIIVQYIYKFILFFIVIHQIH
;
A
#
# COMPACT_ATOMS: atom_id res chain seq x y z
N MET A 1 9.69 -28.68 37.94
CA MET A 1 9.64 -27.19 37.96
C MET A 1 8.26 -26.77 38.41
N GLN A 2 8.11 -26.29 39.65
CA GLN A 2 6.82 -25.77 40.14
C GLN A 2 6.51 -24.45 39.42
N THR A 3 5.50 -24.44 38.56
CA THR A 3 4.99 -23.21 37.96
C THR A 3 4.25 -22.44 39.05
N ALA A 4 4.78 -21.28 39.45
CA ALA A 4 4.14 -20.41 40.42
C ALA A 4 2.69 -20.09 39.97
N SER A 5 1.74 -20.28 40.88
CA SER A 5 0.34 -19.94 40.68
C SER A 5 0.14 -18.46 41.04
N HIS A 6 -0.51 -17.71 40.16
CA HIS A 6 -0.78 -16.28 40.31
C HIS A 6 -2.29 -16.02 40.33
N ILE A 7 -2.72 -15.02 41.09
CA ILE A 7 -4.07 -14.48 41.00
C ILE A 7 -4.01 -13.25 40.09
N CYS A 8 -4.81 -13.25 39.03
CA CYS A 8 -4.88 -12.14 38.09
C CYS A 8 -5.46 -10.90 38.77
N LYS A 9 -4.75 -9.77 38.72
CA LYS A 9 -5.22 -8.51 39.32
C LYS A 9 -6.43 -7.89 38.62
N ASN A 10 -6.70 -8.28 37.36
CA ASN A 10 -7.81 -7.74 36.58
C ASN A 10 -9.08 -8.58 36.76
N CYS A 11 -9.01 -9.89 36.54
CA CYS A 11 -10.19 -10.77 36.57
C CYS A 11 -10.26 -11.74 37.75
N ASN A 12 -9.33 -11.65 38.72
CA ASN A 12 -9.23 -12.51 39.91
C ASN A 12 -9.12 -14.03 39.65
N GLN A 13 -8.95 -14.44 38.40
CA GLN A 13 -8.75 -15.83 38.03
C GLN A 13 -7.37 -16.31 38.48
N THR A 14 -7.30 -17.51 39.04
CA THR A 14 -6.02 -18.19 39.31
C THR A 14 -5.45 -18.75 38.01
N PHE A 15 -4.18 -18.46 37.71
CA PHE A 15 -3.52 -18.94 36.49
C PHE A 15 -2.03 -19.22 36.72
N THR A 16 -1.45 -19.99 35.80
CA THR A 16 -0.02 -20.31 35.79
C THR A 16 0.63 -19.74 34.54
N GLY A 17 1.79 -19.08 34.69
CA GLY A 17 2.53 -18.48 33.58
C GLY A 17 2.60 -16.95 33.66
N LYS A 18 3.14 -16.31 32.61
CA LYS A 18 3.39 -14.85 32.60
C LYS A 18 2.18 -13.99 32.26
N TYR A 19 1.16 -14.58 31.62
CA TYR A 19 -0.05 -13.88 31.16
C TYR A 19 -1.29 -14.65 31.58
N CYS A 20 -2.31 -13.94 32.04
CA CYS A 20 -3.58 -14.54 32.40
C CYS A 20 -4.25 -15.17 31.16
N ASN A 21 -4.60 -16.45 31.26
CA ASN A 21 -5.30 -17.19 30.21
C ASN A 21 -6.75 -16.74 29.99
N HIS A 22 -7.33 -15.97 30.92
CA HIS A 22 -8.70 -15.47 30.83
C HIS A 22 -8.78 -14.07 30.22
N CYS A 23 -8.02 -13.09 30.76
CA CYS A 23 -8.11 -11.69 30.34
C CYS A 23 -6.84 -11.13 29.68
N GLY A 24 -5.75 -11.92 29.60
CA GLY A 24 -4.50 -11.51 28.97
C GLY A 24 -3.58 -10.62 29.82
N GLU A 25 -3.94 -10.30 31.07
CA GLU A 25 -3.12 -9.46 31.97
C GLU A 25 -1.74 -10.08 32.22
N LYS A 26 -0.66 -9.30 32.06
CA LYS A 26 0.71 -9.72 32.37
C LYS A 26 0.91 -9.70 33.89
N VAL A 27 1.59 -10.71 34.44
CA VAL A 27 2.02 -10.67 35.85
C VAL A 27 3.04 -9.53 36.01
N PHE A 28 2.63 -8.45 36.68
CA PHE A 28 3.48 -7.28 36.89
C PHE A 28 4.51 -7.56 38.00
N SER A 29 5.79 -7.64 37.63
CA SER A 29 6.92 -7.94 38.52
C SER A 29 7.75 -6.70 38.85
N GLU A 30 8.60 -6.78 39.88
CA GLU A 30 9.50 -5.68 40.26
C GLU A 30 10.48 -5.29 39.15
N LYS A 31 10.87 -6.25 38.29
CA LYS A 31 11.73 -5.99 37.12
C LYS A 31 11.03 -5.09 36.09
N ASP A 32 9.70 -5.15 36.01
CA ASP A 32 8.91 -4.33 35.09
C ASP A 32 8.81 -2.86 35.53
N LYS A 33 9.18 -2.54 36.78
CA LYS A 33 9.16 -1.17 37.33
C LYS A 33 10.43 -0.36 37.04
N SER A 34 11.45 -0.95 36.42
CA SER A 34 12.71 -0.24 36.17
C SER A 34 12.64 0.61 34.90
N VAL A 35 13.24 1.81 34.94
CA VAL A 35 13.40 2.68 33.76
C VAL A 35 14.15 1.93 32.66
N TRP A 36 15.12 1.08 33.03
CA TRP A 36 15.82 0.21 32.09
C TRP A 36 14.91 -0.80 31.39
N HIS A 37 13.93 -1.37 32.11
CA HIS A 37 12.94 -2.25 31.49
C HIS A 37 12.02 -1.50 30.52
N PHE A 38 11.72 -0.23 30.78
CA PHE A 38 10.97 0.60 29.82
C PHE A 38 11.77 0.85 28.53
N PHE A 39 13.09 1.07 28.65
CA PHE A 39 13.99 1.14 27.49
C PHE A 39 14.15 -0.21 26.79
N GLU A 40 14.26 -1.31 27.53
CA GLU A 40 14.27 -2.67 26.96
C GLU A 40 12.96 -3.00 26.26
N GLU A 41 11.78 -2.68 26.83
CA GLU A 41 10.50 -2.87 26.16
C GLU A 41 10.39 -1.99 24.91
N GLY A 42 10.90 -0.74 24.95
CA GLY A 42 11.02 0.12 23.77
C GLY A 42 11.92 -0.47 22.68
N LEU A 43 13.11 -0.95 23.03
CA LEU A 43 14.04 -1.63 22.12
C LEU A 43 13.48 -2.97 21.64
N HIS A 44 12.79 -3.72 22.49
CA HIS A 44 12.16 -4.99 22.14
C HIS A 44 10.94 -4.76 21.23
N PHE A 45 10.23 -3.64 21.39
CA PHE A 45 9.17 -3.21 20.49
C PHE A 45 9.74 -2.81 19.12
N ILE A 46 10.81 -2.02 19.09
CA ILE A 46 11.52 -1.62 17.87
C ILE A 46 12.10 -2.85 17.15
N THR A 47 12.80 -3.74 17.85
CA THR A 47 13.42 -4.95 17.26
C THR A 47 12.39 -6.02 16.85
N HIS A 48 11.26 -6.17 17.56
CA HIS A 48 10.19 -7.08 17.16
C HIS A 48 9.34 -6.51 16.01
N PHE A 49 9.20 -5.18 15.96
CA PHE A 49 8.69 -4.44 14.80
C PHE A 49 9.61 -4.65 13.58
N GLU A 50 10.94 -4.57 13.75
CA GLU A 50 11.92 -4.80 12.69
C GLU A 50 11.87 -6.23 12.13
N GLY A 51 11.88 -7.27 12.98
CA GLY A 51 12.00 -8.66 12.52
C GLY A 51 10.84 -9.14 11.63
N THR A 52 9.59 -8.85 12.04
CA THR A 52 8.42 -9.25 11.25
C THR A 52 8.22 -8.38 10.02
N PHE A 53 8.54 -7.08 10.11
CA PHE A 53 8.47 -6.14 8.98
C PHE A 53 9.43 -6.55 7.87
N PHE A 54 10.73 -6.66 8.15
CA PHE A 54 11.73 -7.01 7.13
C PHE A 54 11.49 -8.41 6.55
N ASN A 55 11.09 -9.37 7.38
CA ASN A 55 10.71 -10.70 6.90
C ASN A 55 9.51 -10.63 5.93
N THR A 56 8.54 -9.75 6.19
CA THR A 56 7.38 -9.55 5.33
C THR A 56 7.76 -8.88 4.01
N ILE A 57 8.54 -7.81 4.04
CA ILE A 57 9.05 -7.14 2.84
C ILE A 57 9.85 -8.14 1.99
N LYS A 58 10.79 -8.88 2.59
CA LYS A 58 11.55 -9.94 1.92
C LYS A 58 10.62 -10.99 1.31
N LYS A 59 9.57 -11.41 2.03
CA LYS A 59 8.61 -12.40 1.53
C LYS A 59 7.83 -11.90 0.33
N ILE A 60 7.35 -10.65 0.38
CA ILE A 60 6.64 -10.00 -0.73
C ILE A 60 7.49 -10.07 -1.98
N PHE A 61 8.75 -9.62 -1.95
CA PHE A 61 9.62 -9.59 -3.14
C PHE A 61 10.06 -10.97 -3.63
N THR A 62 10.33 -11.91 -2.72
CA THR A 62 10.92 -13.21 -3.09
C THR A 62 9.89 -14.30 -3.40
N ARG A 63 8.69 -14.24 -2.82
CA ARG A 63 7.67 -15.29 -2.94
C ARG A 63 6.25 -14.71 -3.06
N PRO A 64 5.84 -14.25 -4.26
CA PRO A 64 4.53 -13.61 -4.49
C PRO A 64 3.34 -14.45 -4.02
N GLY A 65 2.45 -13.91 -3.19
CA GLY A 65 1.27 -14.61 -2.66
C GLY A 65 1.53 -15.57 -1.50
N GLN A 66 2.79 -15.80 -1.10
CA GLN A 66 3.10 -16.69 0.03
C GLN A 66 2.69 -16.06 1.37
N LEU A 67 2.86 -14.74 1.50
CA LEU A 67 2.39 -14.00 2.68
C LEU A 67 0.89 -14.22 2.88
N SER A 68 0.10 -14.04 1.83
CA SER A 68 -1.36 -14.23 1.89
C SER A 68 -1.75 -15.67 2.21
N VAL A 69 -1.09 -16.66 1.61
CA VAL A 69 -1.35 -18.07 1.92
C VAL A 69 -1.10 -18.35 3.40
N ASP A 70 0.08 -17.99 3.90
CA ASP A 70 0.45 -18.28 5.29
C ASP A 70 -0.45 -17.52 6.28
N TYR A 71 -0.76 -16.26 5.99
CA TYR A 71 -1.56 -15.41 6.86
C TYR A 71 -3.02 -15.90 6.97
N CYS A 72 -3.64 -16.24 5.83
CA CYS A 72 -5.00 -16.81 5.81
C CYS A 72 -5.04 -18.23 6.41
N ASN A 73 -3.93 -18.97 6.37
CA ASN A 73 -3.81 -20.28 7.02
C ASN A 73 -3.42 -20.19 8.51
N GLY A 74 -3.39 -18.99 9.10
CA GLY A 74 -3.22 -18.79 10.55
C GLY A 74 -1.78 -18.54 11.02
N LYS A 75 -0.77 -18.55 10.14
CA LYS A 75 0.62 -18.20 10.50
C LYS A 75 0.82 -16.68 10.60
N ARG A 76 0.16 -16.05 11.57
CA ARG A 76 0.08 -14.58 11.68
C ARG A 76 1.23 -13.92 12.45
N LYS A 77 1.94 -14.64 13.32
CA LYS A 77 3.05 -14.07 14.13
C LYS A 77 4.34 -13.85 13.34
N THR A 78 4.53 -14.59 12.25
CA THR A 78 5.75 -14.54 11.42
C THR A 78 5.83 -13.28 10.55
N TYR A 79 4.68 -12.66 10.28
CA TYR A 79 4.53 -11.58 9.33
C TYR A 79 3.92 -10.36 10.00
N PHE A 80 4.30 -9.19 9.49
CA PHE A 80 3.58 -7.96 9.76
C PHE A 80 2.18 -8.07 9.17
N LYS A 81 1.18 -7.54 9.87
CA LYS A 81 -0.23 -7.64 9.43
C LYS A 81 -0.36 -6.97 8.05
N PRO A 82 -0.87 -7.66 7.00
CA PRO A 82 -0.89 -7.13 5.63
C PRO A 82 -1.56 -5.77 5.47
N LEU A 83 -2.72 -5.57 6.12
CA LEU A 83 -3.43 -4.28 6.11
C LEU A 83 -2.62 -3.19 6.83
N SER A 84 -2.05 -3.51 8.00
CA SER A 84 -1.20 -2.56 8.72
C SER A 84 0.06 -2.21 7.93
N LEU A 85 0.63 -3.17 7.19
CA LEU A 85 1.78 -2.93 6.32
C LEU A 85 1.40 -1.95 5.20
N PHE A 86 0.27 -2.17 4.54
CA PHE A 86 -0.21 -1.28 3.49
C PHE A 86 -0.43 0.14 4.01
N LEU A 87 -1.11 0.29 5.16
CA LEU A 87 -1.31 1.59 5.80
C LEU A 87 0.01 2.27 6.14
N LEU A 88 0.97 1.52 6.71
CA LEU A 88 2.31 2.02 7.00
C LEU A 88 2.99 2.53 5.73
N LEU A 89 2.92 1.80 4.61
CA LEU A 89 3.52 2.22 3.34
C LEU A 89 2.85 3.47 2.77
N VAL A 90 1.53 3.61 2.90
CA VAL A 90 0.81 4.83 2.50
C VAL A 90 1.24 6.03 3.36
N VAL A 91 1.39 5.84 4.67
CA VAL A 91 1.90 6.90 5.57
C VAL A 91 3.35 7.26 5.23
N LEU A 92 4.21 6.28 4.97
CA LEU A 92 5.59 6.55 4.54
C LEU A 92 5.61 7.33 3.22
N TYR A 93 4.76 6.96 2.25
CA TYR A 93 4.62 7.71 1.00
C TYR A 93 4.10 9.16 1.22
N LEU A 94 3.31 9.37 2.28
CA LEU A 94 2.86 10.70 2.69
C LEU A 94 3.99 11.56 3.26
N LEU A 95 4.80 10.98 4.14
CA LEU A 95 5.90 11.68 4.83
C LEU A 95 7.11 11.92 3.93
N PHE A 96 7.33 11.06 2.94
CA PHE A 96 8.48 11.14 2.04
C PHE A 96 8.00 11.41 0.60
N PRO A 97 7.63 12.65 0.25
CA PRO A 97 7.22 13.07 -1.10
C PRO A 97 8.41 13.13 -2.08
N VAL A 98 9.40 12.24 -1.93
CA VAL A 98 10.61 12.21 -2.76
C VAL A 98 10.25 11.87 -4.23
N PHE A 99 9.06 11.30 -4.47
CA PHE A 99 8.64 10.78 -5.77
C PHE A 99 7.24 11.28 -6.17
N GLU A 100 7.15 12.09 -7.23
CA GLU A 100 5.91 12.65 -7.81
C GLU A 100 4.94 11.59 -8.39
N GLY A 101 5.20 10.28 -8.23
CA GLY A 101 4.59 9.23 -9.04
C GLY A 101 3.06 9.30 -9.26
N LEU A 102 2.24 9.40 -8.20
CA LEU A 102 0.78 9.51 -8.31
C LEU A 102 0.27 10.97 -8.28
N ASN A 103 1.16 11.96 -8.28
CA ASN A 103 0.78 13.37 -8.30
C ASN A 103 0.34 13.73 -9.72
N MET A 104 -0.96 13.66 -9.96
CA MET A 104 -1.53 13.93 -11.26
C MET A 104 -1.78 15.41 -11.41
N ARG A 105 -0.98 16.06 -12.26
CA ARG A 105 -1.17 17.46 -12.65
C ARG A 105 -2.54 17.65 -13.28
N LEU A 106 -3.11 18.85 -13.10
CA LEU A 106 -4.41 19.23 -13.66
C LEU A 106 -4.51 18.95 -15.17
N TYR A 107 -3.41 19.13 -15.91
CA TYR A 107 -3.32 18.84 -17.34
C TYR A 107 -3.79 17.43 -17.72
N TYR A 108 -3.42 16.40 -16.93
CA TYR A 108 -3.82 15.02 -17.22
C TYR A 108 -5.32 14.77 -17.01
N HIS A 109 -5.98 15.59 -16.19
CA HIS A 109 -7.41 15.52 -15.97
C HIS A 109 -8.17 16.24 -17.08
N THR A 110 -7.74 17.43 -17.50
CA THR A 110 -8.42 18.20 -18.56
C THR A 110 -8.30 17.55 -19.94
N HIS A 111 -7.27 16.73 -20.16
CA HIS A 111 -7.07 15.96 -21.40
C HIS A 111 -7.51 14.48 -21.27
N HIS A 112 -8.17 14.11 -20.18
CA HIS A 112 -8.61 12.74 -19.98
C HIS A 112 -9.71 12.34 -20.97
N ILE A 113 -9.62 11.12 -21.52
CA ILE A 113 -10.51 10.65 -22.60
C ILE A 113 -12.00 10.63 -22.22
N LEU A 114 -12.35 10.25 -20.97
CA LEU A 114 -13.77 10.15 -20.56
C LEU A 114 -14.37 11.44 -20.00
N TYR A 115 -13.61 12.23 -19.24
CA TYR A 115 -14.16 13.36 -18.47
C TYR A 115 -13.36 14.65 -18.65
N GLY A 116 -12.42 14.71 -19.60
CA GLY A 116 -11.57 15.89 -19.80
C GLY A 116 -12.34 17.16 -20.12
N LYS A 117 -13.42 17.07 -20.92
CA LYS A 117 -14.33 18.18 -21.20
C LYS A 117 -14.96 18.74 -19.92
N TYR A 118 -15.45 17.85 -19.05
CA TYR A 118 -16.02 18.22 -17.76
C TYR A 118 -14.96 18.86 -16.84
N ALA A 119 -13.77 18.27 -16.78
CA ALA A 119 -12.68 18.81 -15.96
C ALA A 119 -12.24 20.21 -16.43
N MET A 120 -12.12 20.41 -17.75
CA MET A 120 -11.80 21.70 -18.35
C MET A 120 -12.87 22.76 -18.04
N GLN A 121 -14.15 22.39 -18.15
CA GLN A 121 -15.26 23.29 -17.83
C GLN A 121 -15.23 23.71 -16.36
N LYS A 122 -15.00 22.76 -15.45
CA LYS A 122 -14.90 23.05 -14.01
C LYS A 122 -13.68 23.92 -13.67
N ALA A 123 -12.52 23.65 -14.26
CA ALA A 123 -11.33 24.48 -14.07
C ALA A 123 -11.57 25.92 -14.54
N LYS A 124 -12.18 26.13 -15.72
CA LYS A 124 -12.52 27.46 -16.23
C LYS A 124 -13.56 28.19 -15.37
N ALA A 125 -14.59 27.48 -14.89
CA ALA A 125 -15.58 28.08 -14.00
C ALA A 125 -14.92 28.60 -12.71
N LEU A 126 -14.02 27.82 -12.13
CA LEU A 126 -13.25 28.22 -10.95
C LEU A 126 -12.36 29.44 -11.20
N MET A 127 -11.76 29.58 -12.39
CA MET A 127 -11.01 30.78 -12.77
C MET A 127 -11.87 32.03 -12.78
N ILE A 128 -13.08 31.93 -13.35
CA ILE A 128 -14.03 33.05 -13.44
C ILE A 128 -14.49 33.46 -12.03
N GLU A 129 -14.76 32.49 -11.17
CA GLU A 129 -15.24 32.71 -9.80
C GLU A 129 -14.17 33.33 -8.89
N THR A 130 -12.94 32.83 -8.95
CA THR A 130 -11.83 33.27 -8.07
C THR A 130 -11.05 34.45 -8.64
N GLY A 131 -11.18 34.74 -9.94
CA GLY A 131 -10.32 35.68 -10.66
C GLY A 131 -8.87 35.21 -10.81
N TRP A 132 -8.58 33.93 -10.54
CA TRP A 132 -7.21 33.39 -10.60
C TRP A 132 -6.75 33.12 -12.03
N THR A 133 -5.43 33.27 -12.23
CA THR A 133 -4.78 32.89 -13.50
C THR A 133 -4.66 31.37 -13.63
N ASP A 134 -4.44 30.88 -14.87
CA ASP A 134 -4.21 29.46 -15.14
C ASP A 134 -3.11 28.87 -14.24
N GLN A 135 -2.01 29.61 -14.06
CA GLN A 135 -0.88 29.16 -13.23
C GLN A 135 -1.26 29.02 -11.76
N GLN A 136 -2.05 29.96 -11.23
CA GLN A 136 -2.53 29.92 -9.85
C GLN A 136 -3.45 28.72 -9.60
N ILE A 137 -4.36 28.43 -10.53
CA ILE A 137 -5.25 27.26 -10.46
C ILE A 137 -4.44 25.96 -10.51
N VAL A 138 -3.48 25.86 -11.44
CA VAL A 138 -2.62 24.67 -11.56
C VAL A 138 -1.81 24.45 -10.28
N ALA A 139 -1.24 25.50 -9.70
CA ALA A 139 -0.48 25.41 -8.45
C ALA A 139 -1.37 25.00 -7.26
N ALA A 140 -2.55 25.62 -7.13
CA ALA A 140 -3.51 25.28 -6.08
C ALA A 140 -4.01 23.84 -6.20
N PHE A 141 -4.30 23.40 -7.42
CA PHE A 141 -4.68 22.02 -7.70
C PHE A 141 -3.54 21.05 -7.34
N HIS A 142 -2.32 21.36 -7.77
CA HIS A 142 -1.16 20.52 -7.48
C HIS A 142 -0.99 20.31 -5.97
N GLN A 143 -0.96 21.39 -5.19
CA GLN A 143 -0.77 21.34 -3.74
C GLN A 143 -1.85 20.51 -3.03
N LYS A 144 -3.12 20.65 -3.42
CA LYS A 144 -4.22 19.87 -2.82
C LYS A 144 -4.22 18.42 -3.30
N SER A 145 -3.97 18.20 -4.59
CA SER A 145 -3.93 16.87 -5.21
C SER A 145 -2.86 15.97 -4.62
N GLU A 146 -1.69 16.52 -4.24
CA GLU A 146 -0.61 15.74 -3.64
C GLU A 146 -1.04 15.10 -2.31
N LYS A 147 -1.82 15.80 -1.48
CA LYS A 147 -2.30 15.23 -0.22
C LYS A 147 -3.42 14.24 -0.48
N VAL A 148 -4.41 14.62 -1.30
CA VAL A 148 -5.61 13.81 -1.55
C VAL A 148 -5.25 12.48 -2.24
N SER A 149 -4.31 12.49 -3.20
CA SER A 149 -3.90 11.29 -3.94
C SER A 149 -3.41 10.19 -2.98
N LYS A 150 -2.60 10.55 -1.99
CA LYS A 150 -2.02 9.60 -1.03
C LYS A 150 -3.07 8.98 -0.13
N PHE A 151 -4.06 9.74 0.34
CA PHE A 151 -5.20 9.19 1.08
C PHE A 151 -6.09 8.32 0.20
N LEU A 152 -6.27 8.71 -1.06
CA LEU A 152 -7.12 7.99 -2.01
C LEU A 152 -6.57 6.60 -2.35
N LEU A 153 -5.27 6.35 -2.12
CA LEU A 153 -4.68 5.01 -2.24
C LEU A 153 -5.38 3.97 -1.38
N LEU A 154 -6.00 4.38 -0.27
CA LEU A 154 -6.76 3.48 0.59
C LEU A 154 -7.95 2.83 -0.13
N ILE A 155 -8.47 3.45 -1.20
CA ILE A 155 -9.58 2.92 -2.00
C ILE A 155 -9.11 1.79 -2.93
N LEU A 156 -7.84 1.73 -3.32
CA LEU A 156 -7.33 0.65 -4.16
C LEU A 156 -7.52 -0.72 -3.47
N LEU A 157 -7.34 -0.79 -2.15
CA LEU A 157 -7.46 -2.04 -1.41
C LEU A 157 -8.86 -2.67 -1.52
N PRO A 158 -9.97 -2.01 -1.11
CA PRO A 158 -11.30 -2.61 -1.23
C PRO A 158 -11.71 -2.85 -2.69
N LEU A 159 -11.34 -1.98 -3.64
CA LEU A 159 -11.68 -2.18 -5.06
C LEU A 159 -10.98 -3.39 -5.67
N THR A 160 -9.69 -3.55 -5.40
CA THR A 160 -8.93 -4.72 -5.88
C THR A 160 -9.37 -6.01 -5.19
N ALA A 161 -9.69 -5.96 -3.89
CA ALA A 161 -10.26 -7.10 -3.16
C ALA A 161 -11.63 -7.49 -3.72
N LEU A 162 -12.50 -6.52 -4.03
CA LEU A 162 -13.80 -6.77 -4.66
C LEU A 162 -13.65 -7.42 -6.04
N PHE A 163 -12.72 -6.94 -6.85
CA PHE A 163 -12.41 -7.55 -8.14
C PHE A 163 -11.94 -9.01 -7.98
N PHE A 164 -11.01 -9.28 -7.05
CA PHE A 164 -10.55 -10.64 -6.78
C PHE A 164 -11.66 -11.55 -6.28
N TRP A 165 -12.51 -11.04 -5.39
CA TRP A 165 -13.67 -11.75 -4.88
C TRP A 165 -14.65 -12.12 -5.99
N ALA A 166 -14.99 -11.19 -6.88
CA ALA A 166 -15.87 -11.44 -8.01
C ALA A 166 -15.33 -12.54 -8.95
N LEU A 167 -14.02 -12.54 -9.22
CA LEU A 167 -13.39 -13.49 -10.14
C LEU A 167 -13.14 -14.88 -9.50
N THR A 168 -12.95 -14.95 -8.18
CA THR A 168 -12.53 -16.17 -7.46
C THR A 168 -13.49 -16.61 -6.36
N TYR A 169 -14.73 -16.12 -6.37
CA TYR A 169 -15.74 -16.43 -5.35
C TYR A 169 -15.86 -17.93 -5.04
N ARG A 170 -15.81 -18.77 -6.09
CA ARG A 170 -15.88 -20.24 -5.98
C ARG A 170 -14.63 -20.89 -5.36
N LYS A 171 -13.48 -20.22 -5.38
CA LYS A 171 -12.20 -20.72 -4.87
C LYS A 171 -11.93 -20.28 -3.42
N ARG A 172 -12.26 -19.03 -3.08
CA ARG A 172 -12.17 -18.50 -1.71
C ARG A 172 -13.34 -17.55 -1.43
N LYS A 173 -14.32 -18.04 -0.67
CA LYS A 173 -15.58 -17.34 -0.39
C LYS A 173 -15.41 -16.09 0.47
N TYR A 174 -14.51 -16.14 1.46
CA TYR A 174 -14.39 -15.08 2.47
C TYR A 174 -13.71 -13.84 1.91
N PHE A 175 -14.40 -12.70 1.97
CA PHE A 175 -13.87 -11.41 1.52
C PHE A 175 -12.58 -11.00 2.27
N PHE A 176 -12.46 -11.40 3.53
CA PHE A 176 -11.24 -11.21 4.32
C PHE A 176 -9.97 -11.75 3.64
N ASP A 177 -10.04 -12.96 3.06
CA ASP A 177 -8.92 -13.55 2.33
C ASP A 177 -8.52 -12.71 1.12
N GLN A 178 -9.53 -12.14 0.45
CA GLN A 178 -9.36 -11.29 -0.72
C GLN A 178 -8.74 -9.94 -0.35
N MET A 179 -9.09 -9.39 0.81
CA MET A 179 -8.46 -8.18 1.37
C MET A 179 -6.99 -8.42 1.72
N VAL A 180 -6.66 -9.59 2.28
CA VAL A 180 -5.27 -9.94 2.59
C VAL A 180 -4.43 -10.03 1.31
N PHE A 181 -4.94 -10.73 0.29
CA PHE A 181 -4.25 -10.83 -0.99
C PHE A 181 -4.15 -9.50 -1.74
N SER A 182 -5.24 -8.73 -1.74
CA SER A 182 -5.22 -7.35 -2.23
C SER A 182 -4.17 -6.50 -1.51
N ALA A 183 -4.08 -6.56 -0.19
CA ALA A 183 -3.08 -5.80 0.55
C ALA A 183 -1.65 -6.20 0.14
N GLU A 184 -1.36 -7.50 -0.05
CA GLU A 184 -0.07 -7.95 -0.54
C GLU A 184 0.26 -7.40 -1.95
N ILE A 185 -0.68 -7.50 -2.89
CA ILE A 185 -0.50 -7.00 -4.26
C ILE A 185 -0.29 -5.47 -4.27
N ASN A 186 -1.09 -4.72 -3.50
CA ASN A 186 -0.96 -3.27 -3.42
C ASN A 186 0.32 -2.84 -2.68
N CYS A 187 0.77 -3.60 -1.66
CA CYS A 187 2.08 -3.36 -1.05
C CYS A 187 3.20 -3.52 -2.08
N MET A 188 3.15 -4.57 -2.92
CA MET A 188 4.12 -4.74 -4.01
C MET A 188 4.05 -3.57 -5.00
N TYR A 189 2.86 -3.14 -5.40
CA TYR A 189 2.68 -1.98 -6.28
C TYR A 189 3.31 -0.71 -5.71
N LEU A 190 3.08 -0.42 -4.41
CA LEU A 190 3.67 0.72 -3.72
C LEU A 190 5.18 0.62 -3.59
N LEU A 191 5.69 -0.50 -3.09
CA LEU A 191 7.11 -0.72 -2.86
C LEU A 191 7.91 -0.72 -4.17
N TRP A 192 7.40 -1.36 -5.23
CA TRP A 192 8.09 -1.40 -6.51
C TRP A 192 7.95 -0.07 -7.26
N GLY A 193 6.72 0.38 -7.49
CA GLY A 193 6.44 1.51 -8.38
C GLY A 193 6.80 2.88 -7.81
N PHE A 194 6.63 3.08 -6.50
CA PHE A 194 6.76 4.40 -5.88
C PHE A 194 7.93 4.52 -4.91
N LEU A 195 8.63 3.43 -4.63
CA LEU A 195 9.82 3.44 -3.77
C LEU A 195 11.06 2.94 -4.52
N LEU A 196 11.09 1.66 -4.93
CA LEU A 196 12.28 1.07 -5.52
C LEU A 196 12.61 1.62 -6.91
N LEU A 197 11.64 1.65 -7.83
CA LEU A 197 11.89 2.09 -9.22
C LEU A 197 12.42 3.53 -9.27
N PRO A 198 11.83 4.52 -8.58
CA PRO A 198 12.38 5.87 -8.56
C PRO A 198 13.77 5.98 -7.93
N ILE A 199 14.05 5.22 -6.85
CA ILE A 199 15.40 5.17 -6.25
C ILE A 199 16.42 4.62 -7.26
N LEU A 200 16.08 3.54 -7.96
CA LEU A 200 16.95 2.95 -8.98
C LEU A 200 17.22 3.93 -10.13
N LEU A 201 16.21 4.68 -10.57
CA LEU A 201 16.37 5.70 -11.60
C LEU A 201 17.23 6.87 -11.12
N PHE A 202 17.02 7.34 -9.89
CA PHE A 202 17.84 8.39 -9.29
C PHE A 202 19.32 7.97 -9.23
N LEU A 203 19.60 6.74 -8.78
CA LEU A 203 20.95 6.20 -8.74
C LEU A 203 21.52 6.03 -10.16
N ALA A 204 20.75 5.50 -11.11
CA ALA A 204 21.19 5.35 -12.49
C ALA A 204 21.52 6.69 -13.14
N HIS A 205 20.69 7.72 -12.91
CA HIS A 205 20.93 9.09 -13.35
C HIS A 205 22.22 9.65 -12.77
N LYS A 206 22.44 9.50 -11.45
CA LYS A 206 23.69 9.92 -10.81
C LYS A 206 24.92 9.20 -11.38
N ILE A 207 24.83 7.90 -11.61
CA ILE A 207 25.93 7.10 -12.18
C ILE A 207 26.25 7.55 -13.61
N ALA A 208 25.22 7.74 -14.45
CA ALA A 208 25.42 8.21 -15.83
C ALA A 208 26.02 9.61 -15.86
N TYR A 209 25.48 10.53 -15.05
CA TYR A 209 26.03 11.88 -14.94
C TYR A 209 27.52 11.88 -14.54
N LEU A 210 27.91 11.02 -13.59
CA LEU A 210 29.31 10.88 -13.17
C LEU A 210 30.21 10.22 -14.22
N THR A 211 29.67 9.40 -15.13
CA THR A 211 30.46 8.61 -16.08
C THR A 211 30.55 9.28 -17.45
N THR A 212 29.45 9.82 -17.96
CA THR A 212 29.32 10.34 -19.33
C THR A 212 28.98 11.83 -19.38
N HIS A 213 28.77 12.48 -18.24
CA HIS A 213 28.31 13.88 -18.15
C HIS A 213 27.03 14.16 -18.95
N SER A 214 26.25 13.12 -19.24
CA SER A 214 25.00 13.22 -20.00
C SER A 214 23.82 13.04 -19.06
N ASP A 215 22.88 13.96 -19.11
CA ASP A 215 21.58 13.76 -18.49
C ASP A 215 20.70 12.87 -19.36
N PHE A 216 20.06 11.89 -18.75
CA PHE A 216 19.02 11.10 -19.38
C PHE A 216 17.74 11.19 -18.54
N ASN A 217 16.60 11.25 -19.23
CA ASN A 217 15.28 11.20 -18.64
C ASN A 217 14.53 9.99 -19.21
N VAL A 218 13.84 9.25 -18.36
CA VAL A 218 13.00 8.13 -18.77
C VAL A 218 11.57 8.64 -18.89
N GLU A 219 10.92 8.33 -20.00
CA GLU A 219 9.54 8.77 -20.23
C GLU A 219 8.54 8.07 -19.29
N ASP A 220 7.58 8.84 -18.77
CA ASP A 220 6.61 8.36 -17.77
C ASP A 220 5.80 7.14 -18.23
N TRP A 221 5.46 7.06 -19.52
CA TRP A 221 4.70 5.92 -20.04
C TRP A 221 5.51 4.61 -19.97
N LEU A 222 6.82 4.68 -20.22
CA LEU A 222 7.71 3.53 -20.14
C LEU A 222 7.82 3.05 -18.69
N LEU A 223 7.94 3.98 -17.74
CA LEU A 223 7.91 3.68 -16.30
C LEU A 223 6.59 3.03 -15.88
N GLY A 224 5.47 3.54 -16.40
CA GLY A 224 4.15 2.94 -16.22
C GLY A 224 4.11 1.50 -16.76
N MET A 225 4.57 1.27 -17.98
CA MET A 225 4.62 -0.07 -18.58
C MET A 225 5.47 -1.04 -17.76
N ILE A 226 6.67 -0.64 -17.33
CA ILE A 226 7.56 -1.47 -16.49
C ILE A 226 6.88 -1.81 -15.16
N THR A 227 6.28 -0.81 -14.50
CA THR A 227 5.59 -0.99 -13.21
C THR A 227 4.45 -2.00 -13.33
N TYR A 228 3.60 -1.83 -14.34
CA TYR A 228 2.45 -2.70 -14.52
C TYR A 228 2.83 -4.10 -15.06
N LEU A 229 3.91 -4.22 -15.84
CA LEU A 229 4.44 -5.52 -16.26
C LEU A 229 4.88 -6.35 -15.05
N VAL A 230 5.67 -5.75 -14.15
CA VAL A 230 6.09 -6.41 -12.90
C VAL A 230 4.88 -6.77 -12.05
N LEU A 231 3.91 -5.87 -11.91
CA LEU A 231 2.68 -6.14 -11.16
C LEU A 231 1.86 -7.29 -11.76
N CYS A 232 1.77 -7.37 -13.10
CA CYS A 232 1.07 -8.43 -13.80
C CYS A 232 1.71 -9.80 -13.53
N ILE A 233 3.03 -9.89 -13.73
CA ILE A 233 3.80 -11.11 -13.45
C ILE A 233 3.66 -11.53 -11.98
N TYR A 234 3.81 -10.56 -11.07
CA TYR A 234 3.68 -10.77 -9.63
C TYR A 234 2.30 -11.33 -9.27
N THR A 235 1.24 -10.72 -9.81
CA THR A 235 -0.14 -11.13 -9.56
C THR A 235 -0.41 -12.52 -10.12
N GLY A 236 0.13 -12.86 -11.30
CA GLY A 236 0.01 -14.21 -11.85
C GLY A 236 0.61 -15.27 -10.94
N ILE A 237 1.87 -15.08 -10.53
CA ILE A 237 2.57 -16.00 -9.61
C ILE A 237 1.84 -16.09 -8.27
N GLY A 238 1.42 -14.95 -7.73
CA GLY A 238 0.68 -14.85 -6.47
C GLY A 238 -0.68 -15.54 -6.51
N ALA A 239 -1.48 -15.29 -7.55
CA ALA A 239 -2.81 -15.87 -7.72
C ALA A 239 -2.74 -17.38 -7.92
N LYS A 240 -1.75 -17.87 -8.66
CA LYS A 240 -1.48 -19.31 -8.80
C LYS A 240 -1.27 -19.95 -7.43
N ARG A 241 -0.44 -19.34 -6.59
CA ARG A 241 -0.12 -19.84 -5.25
C ARG A 241 -1.30 -19.73 -4.28
N PHE A 242 -1.99 -18.60 -4.28
CA PHE A 242 -3.02 -18.27 -3.30
C PHE A 242 -4.37 -18.98 -3.56
N TYR A 243 -4.81 -19.03 -4.82
CA TYR A 243 -6.08 -19.68 -5.22
C TYR A 243 -5.89 -21.10 -5.78
N LYS A 244 -4.64 -21.59 -5.85
CA LYS A 244 -4.29 -22.88 -6.45
C LYS A 244 -4.76 -23.01 -7.91
N LEU A 245 -4.57 -21.95 -8.70
CA LEU A 245 -4.94 -21.94 -10.12
C LEU A 245 -3.96 -22.76 -10.96
N ASN A 246 -4.42 -23.29 -12.09
CA ASN A 246 -3.51 -23.81 -13.11
C ASN A 246 -2.78 -22.65 -13.83
N ARG A 247 -1.76 -22.97 -14.65
CA ARG A 247 -0.92 -21.94 -15.30
C ARG A 247 -1.75 -20.99 -16.19
N TRP A 248 -2.67 -21.52 -16.98
CA TRP A 248 -3.50 -20.73 -17.90
C TRP A 248 -4.52 -19.84 -17.16
N GLN A 249 -5.17 -20.37 -16.13
CA GLN A 249 -6.07 -19.61 -15.25
C GLN A 249 -5.32 -18.49 -14.54
N SER A 250 -4.09 -18.74 -14.09
CA SER A 250 -3.24 -17.73 -13.45
C SER A 250 -2.84 -16.61 -14.41
N ILE A 251 -2.48 -16.94 -15.66
CA ILE A 251 -2.20 -15.95 -16.71
C ILE A 251 -3.46 -15.12 -17.01
N GLY A 252 -4.60 -15.79 -17.25
CA GLY A 252 -5.87 -15.11 -17.50
C GLY A 252 -6.28 -14.20 -16.34
N PHE A 253 -6.12 -14.66 -15.10
CA PHE A 253 -6.36 -13.86 -13.89
C PHE A 253 -5.47 -12.61 -13.85
N ALA A 254 -4.17 -12.75 -14.14
CA ALA A 254 -3.23 -11.64 -14.13
C ALA A 254 -3.55 -10.60 -15.20
N LEU A 255 -3.90 -11.03 -16.41
CA LEU A 255 -4.28 -10.14 -17.51
C LEU A 255 -5.59 -9.41 -17.22
N LEU A 256 -6.60 -10.13 -16.69
CA LEU A 256 -7.85 -9.50 -16.26
C LEU A 256 -7.61 -8.49 -15.14
N PHE A 257 -6.76 -8.83 -14.17
CA PHE A 257 -6.38 -7.90 -13.11
C PHE A 257 -5.63 -6.68 -13.66
N TYR A 258 -4.71 -6.86 -14.60
CA TYR A 258 -3.99 -5.75 -15.25
C TYR A 258 -4.97 -4.75 -15.88
N ILE A 259 -5.92 -5.25 -16.67
CA ILE A 259 -6.96 -4.42 -17.30
C ILE A 259 -7.82 -3.74 -16.23
N ALA A 260 -8.31 -4.50 -15.24
CA ALA A 260 -9.13 -3.96 -14.17
C ALA A 260 -8.39 -2.91 -13.33
N HIS A 261 -7.12 -3.14 -13.01
CA HIS A 261 -6.29 -2.23 -12.23
C HIS A 261 -5.98 -0.95 -13.01
N ILE A 262 -5.78 -1.02 -14.33
CA ILE A 262 -5.69 0.16 -15.19
C ILE A 262 -7.01 0.92 -15.15
N ILE A 263 -8.16 0.25 -15.26
CA ILE A 263 -9.46 0.91 -15.19
C ILE A 263 -9.64 1.61 -13.84
N ILE A 264 -9.35 0.90 -12.73
CA ILE A 264 -9.45 1.43 -11.37
C ILE A 264 -8.54 2.65 -11.21
N VAL A 265 -7.26 2.56 -11.57
CA VAL A 265 -6.31 3.65 -11.33
C VAL A 265 -6.48 4.80 -12.32
N GLN A 266 -6.59 4.52 -13.62
CA GLN A 266 -6.58 5.55 -14.66
C GLN A 266 -7.93 6.27 -14.80
N TYR A 267 -9.04 5.61 -14.46
CA TYR A 267 -10.38 6.17 -14.67
C TYR A 267 -11.05 6.49 -13.34
N ILE A 268 -11.28 5.47 -12.50
CA ILE A 268 -12.06 5.62 -11.26
C ILE A 268 -11.30 6.52 -10.27
N TYR A 269 -10.07 6.15 -9.94
CA TYR A 269 -9.22 6.86 -8.99
C TYR A 269 -8.93 8.29 -9.47
N LYS A 270 -8.53 8.50 -10.73
CA LYS A 270 -8.27 9.86 -11.25
C LYS A 270 -9.48 10.75 -11.21
N PHE A 271 -10.64 10.21 -11.58
CA PHE A 271 -11.88 10.97 -11.57
C PHE A 271 -12.25 11.38 -10.14
N ILE A 272 -12.20 10.45 -9.18
CA ILE A 272 -12.47 10.75 -7.77
C ILE A 272 -11.46 11.77 -7.23
N LEU A 273 -10.17 11.63 -7.55
CA LEU A 273 -9.13 12.58 -7.17
C LEU A 273 -9.47 13.99 -7.68
N PHE A 274 -9.73 14.12 -8.98
CA PHE A 274 -10.09 15.41 -9.59
C PHE A 274 -11.33 16.00 -8.93
N PHE A 275 -12.37 15.19 -8.77
CA PHE A 275 -13.63 15.63 -8.18
C PHE A 275 -13.44 16.14 -6.75
N ILE A 276 -12.70 15.42 -5.90
CA ILE A 276 -12.44 15.86 -4.52
C ILE A 276 -11.61 17.14 -4.52
N VAL A 277 -10.52 17.18 -5.29
CA VAL A 277 -9.57 18.30 -5.28
C VAL A 277 -10.22 19.58 -5.79
N ILE A 278 -10.96 19.53 -6.91
CA ILE A 278 -11.55 20.73 -7.50
C ILE A 278 -12.61 21.36 -6.58
N HIS A 279 -13.38 20.56 -5.83
CA HIS A 279 -14.35 21.06 -4.85
C HIS A 279 -13.69 21.57 -3.57
N GLN A 280 -12.45 21.19 -3.28
CA GLN A 280 -11.71 21.77 -2.16
C GLN A 280 -11.13 23.14 -2.49
N ILE A 281 -10.92 23.50 -3.76
CA ILE A 281 -10.31 24.80 -4.14
C ILE A 281 -11.31 25.95 -4.07
N HIS A 282 -12.62 25.65 -4.06
CA HIS A 282 -13.69 26.60 -3.78
C HIS A 282 -13.65 27.12 -2.34
#